data_AF-A0AA49JH01-F1
#
_entry.id   AF-A0AA49JH01-F1
#
_cell.length_a   1.000
_cell.length_b   1.000
_cell.length_c   1.000
_cell.angle_alpha   90.00
_cell.angle_beta   90.00
_cell.angle_gamma   90.00
#
_symmetry.space_group_name_H-M   'P 1'
#
loop_
_entity.id
_entity.type
_entity.pdbx_description
1 polymer ?
#
loop_
_entity_poly.entity_id
_entity_poly.type
_entity_poly.pdbx_seq_one_letter_code
_entity_poly.pdbx_strand_id
1 'polypeptide(L)' 'MRQGKVFYKDHLAGIITETNEGEYVFQYEAQYVKDHPNEFITFTMPISYKPYAEKSLFPFFEGVFPE' A
#
# COMPACT_ATOMS: atom_id res chain seq x y z
N MET A 1 7.85 -7.32 -13.04
CA MET A 1 6.83 -6.98 -12.03
C MET A 1 7.27 -7.53 -10.70
N ARG A 2 7.33 -6.70 -9.67
CA ARG A 2 7.68 -7.10 -8.30
C ARG A 2 6.51 -6.76 -7.39
N GLN A 3 6.27 -7.57 -6.38
CA GLN A 3 5.18 -7.34 -5.44
C GLN A 3 5.69 -7.47 -4.01
N GLY A 4 5.21 -6.59 -3.15
CA GLY A 4 5.46 -6.57 -1.71
C GLY A 4 4.14 -6.64 -0.96
N LYS A 5 4.13 -7.42 0.13
CA LYS A 5 3.02 -7.43 1.08
C LYS A 5 3.26 -6.35 2.12
N VAL A 6 2.26 -5.52 2.37
CA VAL A 6 2.30 -4.45 3.36
C VAL A 6 1.50 -4.91 4.56
N PHE A 7 2.17 -5.05 5.70
CA PHE A 7 1.54 -5.40 6.96
C PHE A 7 1.45 -4.17 7.85
N TYR A 8 0.29 -3.98 8.46
CA TYR A 8 0.12 -3.03 9.57
C TYR A 8 -0.05 -3.84 10.84
N LYS A 9 0.95 -3.76 11.73
CA LYS A 9 1.12 -4.72 12.83
C LYS A 9 1.20 -6.13 12.24
N ASP A 10 0.30 -7.03 12.62
CA ASP A 10 0.23 -8.41 12.13
C ASP A 10 -0.82 -8.63 11.03
N HIS A 11 -1.52 -7.58 10.60
CA HIS A 11 -2.59 -7.66 9.61
C HIS A 11 -2.07 -7.30 8.21
N LEU A 12 -2.42 -8.12 7.22
CA LEU A 12 -2.12 -7.81 5.82
C LEU A 12 -2.99 -6.63 5.37
N ALA A 13 -2.40 -5.43 5.37
CA ALA A 13 -3.09 -4.20 5.00
C ALA A 13 -3.32 -4.11 3.49
N GLY A 14 -2.34 -4.53 2.70
CA GLY A 14 -2.43 -4.46 1.25
C GLY A 14 -1.21 -5.00 0.53
N ILE A 15 -1.20 -4.81 -0.78
CA ILE A 15 -0.15 -5.26 -1.68
C ILE A 15 0.33 -4.05 -2.48
N ILE A 16 1.64 -3.84 -2.48
CA ILE A 16 2.30 -2.91 -3.41
C ILE A 16 2.87 -3.70 -4.59
N THR A 17 2.65 -3.20 -5.80
CA THR A 17 3.10 -3.81 -7.05
C THR A 17 3.89 -2.77 -7.84
N GLU A 18 5.13 -3.11 -8.16
CA GLU A 18 5.94 -2.40 -9.14
C GLU A 18 5.66 -2.99 -10.53
N THR A 19 5.06 -2.19 -11.40
CA THR A 19 4.74 -2.55 -12.78
C THR A 19 6.00 -2.56 -13.65
N ASN A 20 5.94 -3.17 -14.83
CA ASN A 20 7.07 -3.16 -15.77
C ASN A 20 7.35 -1.76 -16.36
N GLU A 21 6.40 -0.84 -16.24
CA GLU A 21 6.48 0.52 -16.76
C GLU A 21 7.10 1.50 -15.75
N GLY A 22 7.48 1.00 -14.57
CA GLY A 22 8.05 1.80 -13.48
C GLY A 22 7.02 2.46 -12.56
N GLU A 23 5.73 2.23 -12.81
CA GLU A 23 4.65 2.70 -11.93
C GLU A 23 4.47 1.78 -10.73
N TYR A 24 4.11 2.38 -9.59
CA TYR A 24 3.81 1.70 -8.34
C TYR A 24 2.32 1.73 -8.08
N VAL A 25 1.74 0.55 -7.88
CA VAL A 25 0.33 0.38 -7.57
C VAL A 25 0.20 -0.21 -6.17
N PHE A 26 -0.44 0.50 -5.27
CA PHE A 26 -0.80 0.02 -3.94
C PHE A 26 -2.30 -0.23 -3.83
N GLN A 27 -2.67 -1.41 -3.35
CA GLN A 27 -4.05 -1.80 -3.15
C GLN A 27 -4.23 -2.37 -1.74
N TYR A 28 -5.18 -1.81 -0.99
CA TYR A 28 -5.60 -2.40 0.28
C TYR A 28 -6.30 -3.74 0.03
N GLU A 29 -6.05 -4.70 0.92
CA GLU A 29 -6.76 -5.98 0.92
C GLU A 29 -8.23 -5.76 1.28
N ALA A 30 -9.13 -6.40 0.54
CA ALA A 30 -10.57 -6.20 0.73
C ALA A 30 -11.03 -6.59 2.15
N GLN A 31 -10.42 -7.64 2.71
CA GLN A 31 -10.67 -8.06 4.09
C GLN A 31 -10.21 -6.98 5.08
N TYR A 32 -9.05 -6.36 4.85
CA TYR A 32 -8.53 -5.30 5.71
C TYR A 32 -9.40 -4.04 5.66
N VAL A 33 -9.88 -3.65 4.46
CA VAL A 33 -10.83 -2.53 4.31
C VAL A 33 -12.10 -2.76 5.11
N LYS A 34 -12.59 -4.00 5.15
CA LYS A 34 -13.81 -4.38 5.86
C LYS A 34 -13.62 -4.44 7.38
N ASP A 35 -12.54 -5.07 7.84
CA ASP A 35 -12.34 -5.37 9.26
C ASP A 35 -11.70 -4.19 10.02
N HIS A 36 -10.90 -3.37 9.33
CA HIS A 36 -10.12 -2.29 9.93
C HIS A 36 -10.33 -0.93 9.24
N PRO A 37 -11.58 -0.45 9.01
CA PRO A 37 -11.84 0.75 8.20
C PRO A 37 -11.21 2.04 8.75
N ASN A 38 -10.78 2.05 10.01
CA ASN A 38 -10.15 3.20 10.68
C ASN A 38 -8.63 3.06 10.86
N GLU A 39 -8.01 1.94 10.48
CA GLU A 39 -6.56 1.71 10.65
C GLU A 39 -5.79 2.02 9.35
N PHE A 40 -5.91 3.24 8.85
CA PHE A 40 -5.18 3.65 7.65
C PHE A 40 -3.68 3.67 7.91
N ILE A 41 -2.90 3.18 6.94
CA ILE A 41 -1.43 3.13 7.07
C ILE A 41 -0.80 4.51 6.82
N THR A 42 -1.48 5.37 6.06
CA THR A 42 -1.05 6.75 5.78
C THR A 42 -2.25 7.69 5.64
N PHE A 43 -2.05 8.96 5.99
CA PHE A 43 -3.04 10.03 5.82
C PHE A 43 -3.31 10.37 4.34
N THR A 44 -2.34 10.14 3.45
CA THR A 44 -2.46 10.47 2.02
C THR A 44 -3.12 9.37 1.19
N MET A 45 -3.15 8.14 1.70
CA MET A 45 -3.84 7.00 1.08
C MET A 45 -4.79 6.37 2.11
N PRO A 46 -5.95 6.99 2.40
CA PRO A 46 -6.92 6.42 3.33
C PRO A 46 -7.40 5.05 2.85
N ILE A 47 -7.95 4.25 3.75
CA ILE A 47 -8.45 2.92 3.43
C ILE A 47 -9.55 3.01 2.36
N SER A 48 -9.35 2.27 1.26
CA SER A 48 -10.25 2.27 0.12
C SER A 48 -10.13 0.97 -0.67
N TYR A 49 -11.22 0.53 -1.28
CA TYR A 49 -11.22 -0.57 -2.24
C TYR A 49 -10.56 -0.20 -3.57
N LYS A 50 -10.29 1.10 -3.82
CA LYS A 50 -9.65 1.56 -5.05
C LYS A 50 -8.13 1.43 -4.97
N PRO A 51 -7.46 1.08 -6.07
CA PRO A 51 -6.00 1.08 -6.11
C PRO A 51 -5.49 2.51 -6.17
N TYR A 52 -4.37 2.74 -5.51
CA TYR A 52 -3.54 3.93 -5.64
C TYR A 52 -2.46 3.62 -6.66
N ALA A 53 -2.27 4.47 -7.66
CA ALA A 53 -1.25 4.30 -8.69
C ALA A 53 -0.43 5.59 -8.78
N GLU A 54 0.89 5.46 -8.74
CA GLU A 54 1.83 6.59 -8.82
C GLU A 54 3.00 6.23 -9.72
N LYS A 55 3.61 7.25 -10.35
CA LYS A 55 4.78 7.07 -11.23
C LYS A 55 6.08 6.84 -10.47
N SER A 56 6.05 7.04 -9.16
CA SER A 56 7.18 6.85 -8.25
C SER A 56 6.71 6.08 -7.03
N LEU A 57 7.67 5.57 -6.24
CA LEU A 57 7.33 4.93 -4.98
C LEU A 57 6.60 5.94 -4.09
N PHE A 58 5.56 5.48 -3.38
CA PHE A 58 4.83 6.38 -2.48
C PHE A 58 5.79 6.84 -1.37
N PRO A 59 5.83 8.14 -1.01
CA PRO A 59 6.73 8.66 0.03
C PRO A 59 6.60 7.93 1.37
N PHE A 60 5.42 7.38 1.67
CA PHE A 60 5.18 6.55 2.83
C PHE A 60 6.10 5.30 2.87
N PHE A 61 6.35 4.66 1.74
CA PHE A 61 7.22 3.48 1.65
C PHE A 61 8.71 3.84 1.55
N GLU A 62 9.05 5.04 1.09
CA GLU A 62 10.44 5.50 1.04
C GLU A 62 11.06 5.63 2.44
N GLY A 63 10.30 6.14 3.42
CA GLY A 63 10.77 6.29 4.80
C GLY A 63 10.91 5.00 5.62
N VAL A 64 10.58 3.84 5.03
CA VAL A 64 10.67 2.51 5.68
C VAL A 64 11.98 1.80 5.33
N PHE A 65 12.72 2.28 4.34
CA PHE A 65 14.06 1.78 4.05
C PHE A 65 15.07 2.53 4.94
N PRO A 66 15.94 1.81 5.69
CA PRO A 66 17.02 2.47 6.40
C PRO A 66 17.94 3.16 5.38
N GLU A 67 18.28 4.41 5.68
CA GLU A 67 19.31 5.19 4.98
C GLU A 67 20.70 4.54 5.14
#